data_AF-A0A1V3WCV3-F1
#
_entry.id   AF-A0A1V3WCV3-F1
#
_cell.length_a   1.000
_cell.length_b   1.000
_cell.length_c   1.000
_cell.angle_alpha   90.00
_cell.angle_beta   90.00
_cell.angle_gamma   90.00
#
_symmetry.space_group_name_H-M   'P 1'
#
loop_
_entity.id
_entity.type
_entity.pdbx_description
1 polymer ?
#
loop_
_entity_poly.entity_id
_entity_poly.type
_entity_poly.pdbx_seq_one_letter_code
_entity_poly.pdbx_strand_id
1 'polypeptide(L)'
;MLLDVLEIAVIVVAARLFGKVAQRLGQPALIGEVVAGIALGPSLLGLLPGRPDIRLFPSELTSYLRMLAELGPLLSAFMTARIAIHEIFGAFLFGASMPRQGARHFRRAILDRLGTTNSLVLLPVFFVIAGFNVELRNFTRVDLTSQLLLVLTAAGVGKLGGTFAGARLQRMTVRHSAAIAVLINTCGLTELVVLTVGNEVGIFDTDMFTIMVVVALATTMFCQPALGIIYPDRVIQEDIDAAAAAEPERLPDGPLPQSRGSVHLRARSYSDDSPSAFESSGLSESLGSSDSSESAASPEVAFCSSVSS
;
A
#
# COMPACT_ATOMS: atom_id res chain seq x y z
N MET A 1 11.84 -17.69 -34.52
CA MET A 1 13.23 -17.52 -34.04
C MET A 1 14.05 -16.55 -34.90
N LEU A 2 14.31 -16.84 -36.20
CA LEU A 2 15.17 -15.96 -37.02
C LEU A 2 14.53 -14.61 -37.37
N LEU A 3 13.20 -14.58 -37.56
CA LEU A 3 12.41 -13.35 -37.70
C LEU A 3 12.37 -12.52 -36.41
N ASP A 4 12.20 -13.16 -35.25
CA ASP A 4 12.16 -12.46 -33.96
C ASP A 4 13.51 -11.83 -33.62
N VAL A 5 14.60 -12.52 -33.93
CA VAL A 5 15.97 -12.00 -33.78
C VAL A 5 16.21 -10.81 -34.72
N LEU A 6 15.71 -10.87 -35.96
CA LEU A 6 15.81 -9.76 -36.91
C LEU A 6 15.01 -8.54 -36.43
N GLU A 7 13.81 -8.75 -35.90
CA GLU A 7 12.94 -7.70 -35.38
C GLU A 7 13.57 -7.01 -34.15
N ILE A 8 14.06 -7.79 -33.18
CA ILE A 8 14.79 -7.27 -32.02
C ILE A 8 16.06 -6.55 -32.47
N ALA A 9 16.80 -7.08 -33.45
CA ALA A 9 17.99 -6.42 -33.99
C ALA A 9 17.65 -5.07 -34.62
N VAL A 10 16.56 -4.97 -35.38
CA VAL A 10 16.08 -3.72 -35.99
C VAL A 10 15.67 -2.70 -34.93
N ILE A 11 14.94 -3.13 -33.90
CA ILE A 11 14.53 -2.25 -32.78
C ILE A 11 15.74 -1.72 -32.02
N VAL A 12 16.71 -2.58 -31.69
CA VAL A 12 17.93 -2.19 -30.97
C VAL A 12 18.80 -1.25 -31.82
N VAL A 13 18.93 -1.51 -33.12
CA VAL A 13 19.67 -0.63 -34.04
C VAL A 13 18.99 0.73 -34.16
N ALA A 14 17.66 0.76 -34.27
CA ALA A 14 16.89 2.00 -34.33
C ALA A 14 17.00 2.79 -33.01
N ALA A 15 16.83 2.14 -31.86
CA ALA A 15 16.97 2.78 -30.55
C ALA A 15 18.36 3.43 -30.37
N ARG A 16 19.43 2.75 -30.81
CA ARG A 16 20.79 3.31 -30.76
C ARG A 16 21.05 4.44 -31.76
N LEU A 17 20.43 4.39 -32.94
CA LEU A 17 20.50 5.47 -33.93
C LEU A 17 19.84 6.73 -33.38
N PHE A 18 18.62 6.63 -32.86
CA PHE A 18 17.90 7.75 -32.27
C PHE A 18 18.56 8.26 -30.97
N GLY A 19 19.09 7.36 -30.13
CA GLY A 19 19.88 7.73 -28.94
C GLY A 19 21.13 8.55 -29.30
N LYS A 20 21.86 8.16 -30.36
CA LYS A 20 23.00 8.95 -30.88
C LYS A 20 22.59 10.29 -31.47
N VAL A 21 21.44 10.35 -32.15
CA VAL A 21 20.90 11.61 -32.69
C VAL A 21 20.50 12.57 -31.57
N ALA A 22 19.86 12.07 -30.51
CA ALA A 22 19.50 12.86 -29.33
C ALA A 22 20.75 13.40 -28.61
N GLN A 23 21.79 12.57 -28.45
CA GLN A 23 23.07 13.01 -27.89
C GLN A 23 23.74 14.10 -28.71
N ARG A 24 23.64 14.06 -30.05
CA ARG A 24 24.16 15.14 -30.92
C ARG A 24 23.41 16.45 -30.77
N LEU A 25 22.18 16.42 -30.27
CA LEU A 25 21.37 17.59 -29.97
C LEU A 25 21.51 18.05 -28.51
N GLY A 26 22.48 17.50 -27.75
CA GLY A 26 22.72 17.83 -26.35
C GLY A 26 21.73 17.22 -25.37
N GLN A 27 20.90 16.27 -25.81
CA GLN A 27 19.92 15.58 -24.97
C GLN A 27 20.49 14.24 -24.48
N PRO A 28 20.15 13.79 -23.24
CA PRO A 28 20.49 12.45 -22.77
C PRO A 28 19.98 11.36 -23.74
N ALA A 29 20.79 10.32 -24.01
CA ALA A 29 20.45 9.22 -24.94
C ALA A 29 19.08 8.59 -24.67
N LEU A 30 18.68 8.54 -23.39
CA LEU A 30 17.39 8.04 -22.95
C LEU A 30 16.21 8.73 -23.65
N ILE A 31 16.31 10.03 -23.96
CA ILE A 31 15.25 10.75 -24.67
C ILE A 31 15.13 10.26 -26.11
N GLY A 32 16.27 10.01 -26.79
CA GLY A 32 16.27 9.43 -28.14
C GLY A 32 15.72 8.01 -28.17
N GLU A 33 16.04 7.20 -27.17
CA GLU A 33 15.52 5.83 -27.04
C GLU A 33 14.01 5.82 -26.77
N VAL A 34 13.51 6.72 -25.91
CA VAL A 34 12.07 6.87 -25.64
C VAL A 34 11.33 7.37 -26.88
N VAL A 35 11.88 8.35 -27.60
CA VAL A 35 11.29 8.86 -28.86
C VAL A 35 11.26 7.77 -29.93
N ALA A 36 12.31 6.95 -30.04
CA ALA A 36 12.33 5.78 -30.93
C ALA A 36 11.27 4.75 -30.53
N GLY A 37 11.12 4.47 -29.24
CA GLY A 37 10.10 3.55 -28.72
C GLY A 37 8.67 4.05 -28.94
N ILE A 38 8.44 5.37 -28.94
CA ILE A 38 7.13 5.97 -29.25
C ILE A 38 6.88 5.93 -30.77
N ALA A 39 7.89 6.23 -31.59
CA ALA A 39 7.80 6.24 -33.05
C ALA A 39 7.64 4.83 -33.65
N LEU A 40 8.34 3.84 -33.09
CA LEU A 40 8.19 2.41 -33.40
C LEU A 40 7.09 1.74 -32.58
N GLY A 41 6.50 2.49 -31.65
CA GLY A 41 5.46 2.01 -30.78
C GLY A 41 4.10 1.96 -31.47
N PRO A 42 3.14 1.22 -30.88
CA PRO A 42 1.78 1.09 -31.41
C PRO A 42 1.03 2.42 -31.48
N SER A 43 1.50 3.46 -30.78
CA SER A 43 0.91 4.81 -30.84
C SER A 43 1.05 5.48 -32.21
N LEU A 44 2.13 5.21 -32.96
CA LEU A 44 2.32 5.74 -34.31
C LEU A 44 1.91 4.72 -35.38
N LEU A 45 2.16 3.43 -35.14
CA LEU A 45 1.75 2.33 -36.03
C LEU A 45 0.24 2.04 -35.99
N GLY A 46 -0.46 2.45 -34.94
CA GLY A 46 -1.92 2.36 -34.81
C GLY A 46 -2.70 3.40 -35.64
N LEU A 47 -2.01 4.36 -36.27
CA LEU A 47 -2.58 5.32 -37.22
C LEU A 47 -2.58 4.81 -38.67
N LEU A 48 -1.97 3.65 -38.96
CA LEU A 48 -2.00 3.06 -40.31
C LEU A 48 -3.34 2.31 -40.56
N PRO A 49 -3.97 2.51 -41.74
CA PRO A 49 -5.22 1.85 -42.08
C PRO A 49 -4.97 0.39 -42.43
N GLY A 50 -5.18 -0.48 -41.45
CA GLY A 50 -5.10 -1.93 -41.60
C GLY A 50 -4.62 -2.53 -40.29
N ARG A 51 -5.53 -2.70 -39.32
CA ARG A 51 -5.26 -3.25 -37.99
C ARG A 51 -4.45 -4.54 -38.07
N PRO A 52 -3.15 -4.54 -37.72
CA PRO A 52 -2.53 -5.76 -37.25
C PRO A 52 -2.82 -5.83 -35.75
N ASP A 53 -3.49 -6.89 -35.30
CA ASP A 53 -3.62 -7.19 -33.87
C ASP A 53 -2.24 -7.53 -33.28
N ILE A 54 -1.42 -6.50 -33.05
CA ILE A 54 -0.11 -6.64 -32.44
C ILE A 54 -0.33 -6.74 -30.93
N ARG A 55 -0.15 -7.96 -30.41
CA ARG A 55 -0.05 -8.25 -28.97
C ARG A 55 0.96 -7.28 -28.35
N LEU A 56 0.46 -6.27 -27.64
CA LEU A 56 1.21 -5.11 -27.13
C LEU A 56 2.30 -5.43 -26.06
N PHE A 57 2.55 -6.69 -25.76
CA PHE A 57 3.76 -7.15 -25.10
C PHE A 57 4.30 -8.36 -25.85
N PRO A 58 5.50 -8.27 -26.47
CA PRO A 58 6.21 -9.47 -26.90
C PRO A 58 6.30 -10.42 -25.69
N SER A 59 6.01 -11.71 -25.86
CA SER A 59 6.13 -12.73 -24.80
C SER A 59 7.52 -12.72 -24.14
N GLU A 60 8.53 -12.29 -24.89
CA GLU A 60 9.89 -12.00 -24.45
C GLU A 60 9.93 -10.97 -23.31
N LEU A 61 9.32 -9.78 -23.47
CA LEU A 61 9.42 -8.69 -22.49
C LEU A 61 8.76 -9.07 -21.15
N THR A 62 7.66 -9.83 -21.21
CA THR A 62 7.00 -10.35 -20.01
C THR A 62 7.89 -11.35 -19.28
N SER A 63 8.67 -12.15 -20.00
CA SER A 63 9.66 -13.07 -19.43
C SER A 63 10.82 -12.32 -18.75
N TYR A 64 11.34 -11.26 -19.37
CA TYR A 64 12.35 -10.40 -18.74
C TYR A 64 11.83 -9.70 -17.48
N LEU A 65 10.61 -9.17 -17.52
CA LEU A 65 9.98 -8.56 -16.34
C LEU A 65 9.80 -9.58 -15.22
N ARG A 66 9.43 -10.81 -15.57
CA ARG A 66 9.28 -11.89 -14.59
C ARG A 66 10.62 -12.28 -13.97
N MET A 67 11.65 -12.45 -14.80
CA MET A 67 13.00 -12.68 -14.29
C MET A 67 13.45 -11.54 -13.39
N LEU A 68 13.28 -10.29 -13.81
CA LEU A 68 13.69 -9.14 -13.01
C LEU A 68 12.91 -9.02 -11.70
N ALA A 69 11.61 -9.35 -11.71
CA ALA A 69 10.76 -9.33 -10.53
C ALA A 69 11.17 -10.41 -9.52
N GLU A 70 11.45 -11.63 -9.97
CA GLU A 70 11.80 -12.75 -9.08
C GLU A 70 13.29 -12.73 -8.70
N LEU A 71 14.20 -12.63 -9.67
CA LEU A 71 15.66 -12.65 -9.46
C LEU A 71 16.23 -11.34 -8.94
N GLY A 72 15.61 -10.19 -9.24
CA GLY A 72 16.12 -8.88 -8.81
C GLY A 72 16.26 -8.74 -7.30
N PRO A 73 15.18 -8.97 -6.52
CA PRO A 73 15.24 -8.95 -5.06
C PRO A 73 16.18 -10.03 -4.49
N LEU A 74 16.16 -11.25 -5.06
CA LEU A 74 17.02 -12.36 -4.63
C LEU A 74 18.51 -12.03 -4.83
N LEU A 75 18.87 -11.47 -5.99
CA LEU A 75 20.24 -11.07 -6.29
C LEU A 75 20.68 -9.92 -5.39
N SER A 76 19.80 -8.95 -5.14
CA SER A 76 20.09 -7.84 -4.23
C SER A 76 20.32 -8.34 -2.80
N ALA A 77 19.43 -9.19 -2.29
CA ALA A 77 19.57 -9.85 -1.00
C ALA A 77 20.88 -10.64 -0.88
N PHE A 78 21.23 -11.42 -1.92
CA PHE A 78 22.46 -12.19 -1.97
C PHE A 78 23.72 -11.31 -1.95
N MET A 79 23.72 -10.20 -2.71
CA MET A 79 24.83 -9.25 -2.71
C MET A 79 25.02 -8.61 -1.33
N THR A 80 23.92 -8.22 -0.68
CA THR A 80 23.93 -7.66 0.67
C THR A 80 24.43 -8.68 1.71
N ALA A 81 24.02 -9.94 1.58
CA ALA A 81 24.50 -11.05 2.42
C ALA A 81 26.03 -11.23 2.33
N ARG A 82 26.59 -11.10 1.11
CA ARG A 82 28.05 -11.18 0.89
C ARG A 82 28.83 -10.06 1.55
N ILE A 83 28.20 -8.91 1.79
CA ILE A 83 28.80 -7.74 2.45
C ILE A 83 28.57 -7.81 3.99
N ALA A 84 28.10 -8.96 4.50
CA ALA A 84 27.76 -9.18 5.90
C ALA A 84 26.65 -8.24 6.44
N ILE A 85 25.79 -7.76 5.54
CA ILE A 85 24.57 -7.04 5.88
C ILE A 85 23.39 -8.02 5.77
N HIS A 86 22.40 -7.89 6.64
CA HIS A 86 21.22 -8.77 6.67
C HIS A 86 20.45 -8.76 5.34
N GLU A 87 19.98 -9.94 4.87
CA GLU A 87 19.42 -10.11 3.50
C GLU A 87 18.21 -9.23 3.22
N ILE A 88 17.40 -8.95 4.26
CA ILE A 88 16.20 -8.10 4.17
C ILE A 88 16.56 -6.71 3.62
N PHE A 89 17.71 -6.15 4.00
CA PHE A 89 18.13 -4.84 3.53
C PHE A 89 18.38 -4.82 2.02
N GLY A 90 18.87 -5.93 1.45
CA GLY A 90 19.08 -6.04 0.00
C GLY A 90 17.76 -6.05 -0.77
N ALA A 91 16.79 -6.84 -0.30
CA ALA A 91 15.45 -6.86 -0.89
C ALA A 91 14.75 -5.49 -0.75
N PHE A 92 14.89 -4.83 0.41
CA PHE A 92 14.39 -3.48 0.64
C PHE A 92 15.03 -2.46 -0.30
N LEU A 93 16.35 -2.50 -0.48
CA LEU A 93 17.07 -1.56 -1.35
C LEU A 93 16.66 -1.72 -2.82
N PHE A 94 16.43 -2.96 -3.28
CA PHE A 94 15.88 -3.21 -4.61
C PHE A 94 14.51 -2.54 -4.76
N GLY A 95 13.60 -2.71 -3.79
CA GLY A 95 12.31 -2.03 -3.77
C GLY A 95 12.43 -0.50 -3.73
N ALA A 96 13.37 0.03 -2.94
CA ALA A 96 13.64 1.46 -2.82
C ALA A 96 14.22 2.08 -4.11
N SER A 97 15.00 1.31 -4.87
CA SER A 97 15.57 1.71 -6.15
C SER A 97 14.53 1.77 -7.29
N MET A 98 13.33 1.23 -7.07
CA MET A 98 12.30 1.13 -8.08
C MET A 98 11.79 2.52 -8.52
N PRO A 99 11.69 2.83 -9.83
CA PRO A 99 11.33 4.16 -10.31
C PRO A 99 9.94 4.58 -9.83
N ARG A 100 9.89 5.74 -9.15
CA ARG A 100 8.65 6.30 -8.58
C ARG A 100 7.83 7.08 -9.59
N GLN A 101 8.47 7.73 -10.57
CA GLN A 101 7.88 8.60 -11.59
C GLN A 101 8.18 8.07 -13.00
N GLY A 102 7.27 8.30 -13.97
CA GLY A 102 7.46 7.95 -15.39
C GLY A 102 7.25 6.47 -15.77
N ALA A 103 7.35 5.52 -14.83
CA ALA A 103 7.30 4.08 -15.12
C ALA A 103 6.26 3.29 -14.28
N ARG A 104 5.05 3.85 -14.09
CA ARG A 104 4.00 3.22 -13.26
C ARG A 104 3.58 1.83 -13.74
N HIS A 105 3.49 1.64 -15.07
CA HIS A 105 3.08 0.35 -15.64
C HIS A 105 4.12 -0.76 -15.39
N PHE A 106 5.40 -0.44 -15.59
CA PHE A 106 6.53 -1.34 -15.27
C PHE A 106 6.55 -1.72 -13.78
N ARG A 107 6.35 -0.73 -12.89
CA ARG A 107 6.29 -0.98 -11.45
C ARG A 107 5.14 -1.89 -11.05
N ARG A 108 3.93 -1.62 -11.53
CA ARG A 108 2.76 -2.48 -11.26
C ARG A 108 3.00 -3.89 -11.79
N ALA A 109 3.53 -4.05 -13.00
CA ALA A 109 3.85 -5.36 -13.55
C ALA A 109 4.84 -6.14 -12.67
N ILE A 110 5.90 -5.51 -12.14
CA ILE A 110 6.83 -6.19 -11.21
C ILE A 110 6.13 -6.52 -9.88
N LEU A 111 5.38 -5.57 -9.31
CA LEU A 111 4.69 -5.76 -8.02
C LEU A 111 3.60 -6.83 -8.09
N ASP A 112 2.82 -6.89 -9.16
CA ASP A 112 1.75 -7.89 -9.33
C ASP A 112 2.35 -9.30 -9.43
N ARG A 113 3.50 -9.43 -10.10
CA ARG A 113 4.21 -10.72 -10.22
C ARG A 113 4.83 -11.13 -8.89
N LEU A 114 5.54 -10.22 -8.23
CA LEU A 114 6.07 -10.45 -6.89
C LEU A 114 4.96 -10.79 -5.90
N GLY A 115 3.87 -10.04 -5.93
CA GLY A 115 2.71 -10.25 -5.05
C GLY A 115 2.08 -11.63 -5.26
N THR A 116 1.92 -12.05 -6.51
CA THR A 116 1.36 -13.38 -6.83
C THR A 116 2.25 -14.51 -6.30
N THR A 117 3.55 -14.48 -6.60
CA THR A 117 4.49 -15.51 -6.15
C THR A 117 4.67 -15.50 -4.63
N ASN A 118 4.73 -14.31 -4.03
CA ASN A 118 4.91 -14.14 -2.59
C ASN A 118 3.70 -14.65 -1.80
N SER A 119 2.49 -14.25 -2.18
CA SER A 119 1.27 -14.64 -1.48
C SER A 119 0.91 -16.12 -1.66
N LEU A 120 1.28 -16.73 -2.80
CA LEU A 120 0.97 -18.15 -3.06
C LEU A 120 2.00 -19.12 -2.44
N VAL A 121 3.28 -18.74 -2.38
CA VAL A 121 4.35 -19.68 -2.00
C VAL A 121 5.18 -19.16 -0.83
N LEU A 122 5.80 -17.98 -0.96
CA LEU A 122 6.81 -17.52 0.01
C LEU A 122 6.20 -17.23 1.39
N LEU A 123 5.09 -16.50 1.45
CA LEU A 123 4.43 -16.16 2.72
C LEU A 123 3.91 -17.40 3.46
N PRO A 124 3.12 -18.30 2.83
CA PRO A 124 2.68 -19.51 3.50
C PRO A 124 3.84 -20.37 4.01
N VAL A 125 4.88 -20.57 3.20
CA VAL A 125 6.05 -21.37 3.60
C VAL A 125 6.79 -20.70 4.78
N PHE A 126 6.99 -19.39 4.73
CA PHE A 126 7.61 -18.64 5.84
C PHE A 126 6.82 -18.80 7.14
N PHE A 127 5.50 -18.61 7.11
CA PHE A 127 4.67 -18.73 8.31
C PHE A 127 4.62 -20.17 8.84
N VAL A 128 4.66 -21.17 7.95
CA VAL A 128 4.73 -22.58 8.35
C VAL A 128 6.06 -22.87 9.05
N ILE A 129 7.20 -22.44 8.50
CA ILE A 129 8.52 -22.63 9.11
C ILE A 129 8.63 -21.91 10.46
N ALA A 130 8.16 -20.65 10.52
CA ALA A 130 8.14 -19.88 11.77
C ALA A 130 7.27 -20.58 12.84
N GLY A 131 6.11 -21.09 12.44
CA GLY A 131 5.20 -21.83 13.33
C GLY A 131 5.73 -23.17 13.80
N PHE A 132 6.50 -23.90 12.98
CA PHE A 132 7.11 -25.17 13.37
C PHE A 132 8.10 -25.06 14.52
N ASN A 133 8.72 -23.90 14.71
CA ASN A 133 9.66 -23.64 15.80
C ASN A 133 8.97 -23.28 17.13
N VAL A 134 7.63 -23.14 17.13
CA VAL A 134 6.86 -22.77 18.32
C VAL A 134 6.54 -24.01 19.15
N GLU A 135 7.10 -24.10 20.36
CA GLU A 135 6.85 -25.24 21.26
C GLU A 135 5.79 -24.91 22.31
N LEU A 136 4.56 -25.37 22.08
CA LEU A 136 3.45 -25.10 23.00
C LEU A 136 3.45 -25.98 24.25
N ARG A 137 4.32 -27.01 24.30
CA ARG A 137 4.31 -28.04 25.34
C ARG A 137 4.59 -27.47 26.74
N ASN A 138 5.32 -26.36 26.82
CA ASN A 138 5.76 -25.79 28.09
C ASN A 138 4.76 -24.78 28.69
N PHE A 139 3.68 -24.41 27.99
CA PHE A 139 2.70 -23.42 28.47
C PHE A 139 1.92 -23.85 29.72
N THR A 140 1.89 -25.14 30.06
CA THR A 140 1.25 -25.61 31.30
C THR A 140 2.02 -25.17 32.56
N ARG A 141 3.30 -24.76 32.42
CA ARG A 141 4.06 -24.20 33.53
C ARG A 141 3.57 -22.80 33.85
N VAL A 142 3.27 -22.57 35.13
CA VAL A 142 2.81 -21.27 35.65
C VAL A 142 3.81 -20.17 35.33
N ASP A 143 5.11 -20.48 35.36
CA ASP A 143 6.18 -19.54 35.09
C ASP A 143 6.07 -18.94 33.67
N LEU A 144 5.93 -19.78 32.63
CA LEU A 144 5.84 -19.31 31.25
C LEU A 144 4.54 -18.54 30.96
N THR A 145 3.42 -18.97 31.52
CA THR A 145 2.14 -18.26 31.34
C THR A 145 2.18 -16.87 31.98
N SER A 146 2.82 -16.74 33.16
CA SER A 146 2.99 -15.45 33.82
C SER A 146 3.90 -14.51 33.01
N GLN A 147 4.98 -15.04 32.42
CA GLN A 147 5.87 -14.29 31.53
C GLN A 147 5.14 -13.85 30.26
N LEU A 148 4.36 -14.72 29.63
CA LEU A 148 3.55 -14.36 28.46
C LEU A 148 2.60 -13.19 28.79
N LEU A 149 1.87 -13.26 29.89
CA LEU A 149 0.95 -12.19 30.29
C LEU A 149 1.68 -10.88 30.57
N LEU A 150 2.83 -10.96 31.26
CA LEU A 150 3.67 -9.81 31.55
C LEU A 150 4.19 -9.16 30.26
N VAL A 151 4.67 -9.94 29.30
CA VAL A 151 5.18 -9.37 28.05
C VAL A 151 4.05 -8.88 27.15
N LEU A 152 2.91 -9.57 27.09
CA LEU A 152 1.75 -9.12 26.33
C LEU A 152 1.24 -7.76 26.82
N THR A 153 1.15 -7.59 28.15
CA THR A 153 0.75 -6.31 28.74
C THR A 153 1.81 -5.23 28.55
N ALA A 154 3.09 -5.54 28.75
CA ALA A 154 4.19 -4.60 28.51
C ALA A 154 4.28 -4.16 27.05
N ALA A 155 4.16 -5.10 26.10
CA ALA A 155 4.17 -4.82 24.66
C ALA A 155 2.95 -3.99 24.25
N GLY A 156 1.75 -4.38 24.72
CA GLY A 156 0.52 -3.63 24.46
C GLY A 156 0.61 -2.20 24.97
N VAL A 157 0.94 -2.00 26.25
CA VAL A 157 1.03 -0.67 26.87
C VAL A 157 2.16 0.15 26.26
N GLY A 158 3.34 -0.44 26.05
CA GLY A 158 4.51 0.25 25.50
C GLY A 158 4.28 0.72 24.07
N LYS A 159 3.83 -0.17 23.17
CA LYS A 159 3.59 0.15 21.77
C LYS A 159 2.36 1.07 21.62
N LEU A 160 1.21 0.73 22.21
CA LEU A 160 -0.01 1.55 22.11
C LEU A 160 0.16 2.91 22.80
N GLY A 161 0.62 2.90 24.06
CA GLY A 161 0.72 4.11 24.86
C GLY A 161 1.77 5.08 24.32
N GLY A 162 2.95 4.58 23.95
CA GLY A 162 4.04 5.39 23.43
C GLY A 162 3.69 6.07 22.10
N THR A 163 3.09 5.32 21.16
CA THR A 163 2.69 5.87 19.87
C THR A 163 1.48 6.79 19.96
N PHE A 164 0.51 6.49 20.83
CA PHE A 164 -0.61 7.38 21.10
C PHE A 164 -0.10 8.72 21.65
N ALA A 165 0.77 8.69 22.66
CA ALA A 165 1.38 9.90 23.21
C ALA A 165 2.19 10.67 22.14
N GLY A 166 2.99 9.97 21.35
CA GLY A 166 3.76 10.56 20.24
C GLY A 166 2.88 11.24 19.19
N ALA A 167 1.78 10.61 18.79
CA ALA A 167 0.83 11.18 17.85
C ALA A 167 0.08 12.40 18.44
N ARG A 168 -0.20 12.38 19.74
CA ARG A 168 -0.79 13.54 20.44
C ARG A 168 0.16 14.71 20.54
N LEU A 169 1.47 14.47 20.69
CA LEU A 169 2.49 15.52 20.62
C LEU A 169 2.54 16.19 19.24
N GLN A 170 2.21 15.46 18.17
CA GLN A 170 2.04 16.02 16.83
C GLN A 170 0.67 16.70 16.59
N ARG A 171 -0.11 16.90 17.66
CA ARG A 171 -1.44 17.55 17.63
C ARG A 171 -2.48 16.84 16.75
N MET A 172 -2.31 15.54 16.52
CA MET A 172 -3.34 14.75 15.84
C MET A 172 -4.58 14.61 16.72
N THR A 173 -5.75 14.43 16.09
CA THR A 173 -7.00 14.18 16.81
C THR A 173 -6.90 12.84 17.55
N VAL A 174 -7.64 12.70 18.66
CA VAL A 174 -7.61 11.49 19.49
C VAL A 174 -7.92 10.23 18.68
N ARG A 175 -8.81 10.33 17.69
CA ARG A 175 -9.17 9.21 16.80
C ARG A 175 -8.01 8.82 15.90
N HIS A 176 -7.36 9.76 15.22
CA HIS A 176 -6.19 9.44 14.38
C HIS A 176 -5.00 8.97 15.22
N SER A 177 -4.78 9.55 16.41
CA SER A 177 -3.74 9.09 17.33
C SER A 177 -3.98 7.65 17.78
N ALA A 178 -5.22 7.30 18.11
CA ALA A 178 -5.59 5.93 18.48
C ALA A 178 -5.51 4.97 17.29
N ALA A 179 -5.91 5.40 16.08
CA ALA A 179 -5.77 4.61 14.86
C ALA A 179 -4.30 4.29 14.56
N ILE A 180 -3.40 5.28 14.61
CA ILE A 180 -1.96 5.08 14.43
C ILE A 180 -1.39 4.16 15.52
N ALA A 181 -1.81 4.34 16.77
CA ALA A 181 -1.35 3.52 17.87
C ALA A 181 -1.76 2.05 17.70
N VAL A 182 -2.98 1.79 17.26
CA VAL A 182 -3.44 0.44 16.93
C VAL A 182 -2.69 -0.11 15.73
N LEU A 183 -2.58 0.67 14.64
CA LEU A 183 -1.90 0.27 13.41
C LEU A 183 -0.42 -0.06 13.60
N ILE A 184 0.28 0.55 14.56
CA ILE A 184 1.69 0.19 14.82
C ILE A 184 1.85 -1.20 15.46
N ASN A 185 0.77 -1.76 16.02
CA ASN A 185 0.75 -3.10 16.61
C ASN A 185 0.47 -4.20 15.59
N THR A 186 0.24 -3.84 14.32
CA THR A 186 0.36 -4.83 13.25
C THR A 186 1.81 -5.28 13.20
N CYS A 187 2.12 -6.35 13.93
CA CYS A 187 3.42 -6.98 13.89
C CYS A 187 3.56 -7.61 12.50
N GLY A 188 4.58 -7.17 11.79
CA GLY A 188 4.81 -7.60 10.43
C GLY A 188 5.59 -8.91 10.35
N LEU A 189 5.84 -9.31 9.10
CA LEU A 189 6.82 -10.32 8.74
C LEU A 189 8.20 -10.01 9.31
N THR A 190 8.57 -8.73 9.37
CA THR A 190 9.89 -8.29 9.85
C THR A 190 10.17 -8.69 11.29
N GLU A 191 9.17 -8.62 12.18
CA GLU A 191 9.33 -9.05 13.57
C GLU A 191 9.55 -10.55 13.67
N LEU A 192 8.76 -11.34 12.94
CA LEU A 192 8.92 -12.79 12.89
C LEU A 192 10.24 -13.22 12.25
N VAL A 193 10.71 -12.52 11.22
CA VAL A 193 12.02 -12.81 10.61
C VAL A 193 13.13 -12.55 11.63
N VAL A 194 13.11 -11.41 12.32
CA VAL A 194 14.11 -11.08 13.35
C VAL A 194 14.07 -12.10 14.49
N LEU A 195 12.89 -12.53 14.93
CA LEU A 195 12.75 -13.57 15.95
C LEU A 195 13.31 -14.92 15.49
N THR A 196 13.03 -15.31 14.25
CA THR A 196 13.50 -16.59 13.68
C THR A 196 15.02 -16.59 13.59
N VAL A 197 15.61 -15.53 13.04
CA VAL A 197 17.07 -15.37 12.92
C VAL A 197 17.72 -15.28 14.31
N GLY A 198 17.10 -14.55 15.24
CA GLY A 198 17.58 -14.45 16.62
C GLY A 198 17.59 -15.80 17.34
N ASN A 199 16.57 -16.64 17.12
CA ASN A 199 16.50 -18.00 17.65
C ASN A 199 17.55 -18.92 17.00
N GLU A 200 17.78 -18.81 15.69
CA GLU A 200 18.82 -19.58 14.98
C GLU A 200 20.25 -19.26 15.46
N VAL A 201 20.51 -17.99 15.77
CA VAL A 201 21.80 -17.54 16.33
C VAL A 201 21.92 -17.86 17.83
N GLY A 202 20.85 -18.35 18.46
CA GLY A 202 20.81 -18.69 19.89
C GLY A 202 20.71 -17.48 20.82
N ILE A 203 20.24 -16.34 20.32
CA ILE A 203 19.97 -15.13 21.13
C ILE A 203 18.73 -15.34 22.00
N PHE A 204 17.75 -16.08 21.49
CA PHE A 204 16.51 -16.40 22.20
C PHE A 204 16.42 -17.90 22.44
N ASP A 205 16.12 -18.28 23.67
CA ASP A 205 15.71 -19.65 23.97
C ASP A 205 14.35 -19.96 23.32
N THR A 206 14.08 -21.24 23.05
CA THR A 206 12.83 -21.69 22.40
C THR A 206 11.57 -21.21 23.12
N ASP A 207 11.61 -21.15 24.46
CA ASP A 207 10.50 -20.64 25.28
C ASP A 207 10.26 -19.13 25.05
N MET A 208 11.33 -18.32 24.97
CA MET A 208 11.23 -16.89 24.70
C MET A 208 10.77 -16.61 23.26
N PHE A 209 11.29 -17.36 22.29
CA PHE A 209 10.84 -17.31 20.90
C PHE A 209 9.33 -17.59 20.82
N THR A 210 8.89 -18.66 21.47
CA THR A 210 7.47 -19.05 21.52
C THR A 210 6.60 -17.95 22.13
N ILE A 211 7.01 -17.37 23.26
CA ILE A 211 6.28 -16.24 23.88
C ILE A 211 6.21 -15.04 22.93
N MET A 212 7.31 -14.66 22.29
CA MET A 212 7.35 -13.52 21.35
C MET A 212 6.47 -13.72 20.13
N VAL A 213 6.49 -14.93 19.54
CA VAL A 213 5.61 -15.27 18.42
C VAL A 213 4.14 -15.22 18.85
N VAL A 214 3.79 -15.76 20.03
CA VAL A 214 2.42 -15.72 20.55
C VAL A 214 1.96 -14.29 20.80
N VAL A 215 2.81 -13.43 21.38
CA VAL A 215 2.50 -12.00 21.57
C VAL A 215 2.25 -11.32 20.22
N ALA A 216 3.14 -11.49 19.24
CA ALA A 216 3.02 -10.87 17.92
C ALA A 216 1.73 -11.29 17.19
N LEU A 217 1.36 -12.58 17.28
CA LEU A 217 0.10 -13.08 16.71
C LEU A 217 -1.11 -12.53 17.45
N ALA A 218 -1.10 -12.54 18.78
CA ALA A 218 -2.20 -12.06 19.61
C ALA A 218 -2.46 -10.55 19.40
N THR A 219 -1.42 -9.72 19.37
CA THR A 219 -1.56 -8.28 19.14
C THR A 219 -2.04 -7.97 17.72
N THR A 220 -1.59 -8.73 16.72
CA THR A 220 -2.02 -8.55 15.33
C THR A 220 -3.48 -8.96 15.12
N MET A 221 -3.90 -10.09 15.71
CA MET A 221 -5.31 -10.51 15.71
C MET A 221 -6.21 -9.51 16.43
N PHE A 222 -5.73 -8.89 17.51
CA PHE A 222 -6.45 -7.85 18.23
C PHE A 222 -6.51 -6.51 17.49
N CYS A 223 -5.48 -6.17 16.70
CA CYS A 223 -5.39 -4.90 15.98
C CYS A 223 -6.58 -4.69 15.02
N GLN A 224 -6.96 -5.72 14.26
CA GLN A 224 -8.01 -5.63 13.26
C GLN A 224 -9.38 -5.21 13.84
N PRO A 225 -9.94 -5.89 14.87
CA PRO A 225 -11.21 -5.48 15.48
C PRO A 225 -11.08 -4.15 16.23
N ALA A 226 -9.94 -3.90 16.89
CA ALA A 226 -9.71 -2.63 17.59
C ALA A 226 -9.75 -1.44 16.63
N LEU A 227 -9.15 -1.58 15.43
CA LEU A 227 -9.14 -0.55 14.41
C LEU A 227 -10.55 -0.26 13.88
N GLY A 228 -11.33 -1.30 13.59
CA GLY A 228 -12.71 -1.13 13.11
C GLY A 228 -13.63 -0.42 14.10
N ILE A 229 -13.36 -0.54 15.41
CA ILE A 229 -14.11 0.16 16.47
C ILE A 229 -13.67 1.61 16.60
N ILE A 230 -12.36 1.88 16.60
CA ILE A 230 -11.79 3.22 16.83
C ILE A 230 -11.94 4.11 15.60
N TYR A 231 -11.81 3.53 14.41
CA TYR A 231 -11.75 4.22 13.14
C TYR A 231 -12.56 3.46 12.08
N PRO A 232 -13.90 3.58 12.13
CA PRO A 232 -14.79 2.83 11.25
C PRO A 232 -14.72 3.30 9.79
N ASP A 233 -15.08 2.42 8.86
CA ASP A 233 -14.94 2.62 7.40
C ASP A 233 -15.53 3.92 6.87
N ARG A 234 -16.60 4.42 7.50
CA ARG A 234 -17.22 5.71 7.12
C ARG A 234 -16.25 6.87 7.28
N VAL A 235 -15.55 6.91 8.41
CA VAL A 235 -14.60 7.98 8.73
C VAL A 235 -13.35 7.84 7.86
N ILE A 236 -12.90 6.59 7.60
CA ILE A 236 -11.83 6.32 6.64
C ILE A 236 -12.17 6.92 5.27
N GLN A 237 -13.38 6.66 4.79
CA GLN A 237 -13.82 7.15 3.48
C GLN A 237 -13.93 8.68 3.45
N GLU A 238 -14.50 9.30 4.49
CA GLU A 238 -14.58 10.76 4.62
C GLU A 238 -13.19 11.40 4.55
N ASP A 239 -12.20 10.84 5.23
CA ASP A 239 -10.82 11.35 5.23
C ASP A 239 -10.11 11.12 3.89
N ILE A 240 -10.38 10.00 3.20
CA ILE A 240 -9.89 9.75 1.83
C ILE A 240 -10.48 10.77 0.86
N ASP A 241 -11.78 11.01 0.93
CA ASP A 241 -12.49 11.94 0.06
C ASP A 241 -12.03 13.38 0.31
N ALA A 242 -11.84 13.76 1.58
CA ALA A 242 -11.26 15.04 1.96
C ALA A 242 -9.82 15.21 1.46
N ALA A 243 -8.99 14.16 1.54
CA ALA A 243 -7.63 14.18 1.00
C ALA A 243 -7.61 14.27 -0.54
N ALA A 244 -8.52 13.57 -1.21
CA ALA A 244 -8.67 13.62 -2.67
C ALA A 244 -9.14 15.01 -3.14
N ALA A 245 -10.02 15.67 -2.37
CA ALA A 245 -10.48 17.02 -2.66
C ALA A 245 -9.41 18.10 -2.40
N ALA A 246 -8.49 17.85 -1.46
CA ALA A 246 -7.37 18.75 -1.14
C ALA A 246 -6.21 18.64 -2.15
N GLU A 247 -6.12 17.55 -2.91
CA GLU A 247 -5.09 17.40 -3.94
C GLU A 247 -5.53 18.17 -5.21
N PRO A 248 -4.81 19.22 -5.64
CA PRO A 248 -5.21 20.04 -6.77
C PRO A 248 -5.22 19.19 -8.06
N GLU A 249 -6.44 18.88 -8.51
CA GLU A 249 -6.82 18.40 -9.83
C GLU A 249 -5.78 17.49 -10.52
N ARG A 250 -5.71 16.22 -10.08
CA ARG A 250 -5.22 15.17 -10.98
C ARG A 250 -6.23 15.04 -12.11
N LEU A 251 -5.86 15.56 -13.28
CA LEU A 251 -6.54 15.33 -14.55
C LEU A 251 -6.99 13.86 -14.64
N PRO A 252 -8.29 13.58 -14.84
CA PRO A 252 -8.73 12.21 -15.07
C PRO A 252 -8.02 11.65 -16.31
N ASP A 253 -7.47 10.43 -16.22
CA ASP A 253 -6.91 9.67 -17.34
C ASP A 253 -8.03 9.19 -18.32
N GLY A 254 -9.04 10.02 -18.56
CA GLY A 254 -10.16 9.80 -19.46
C GLY A 254 -10.33 10.98 -20.42
N PRO A 255 -10.99 10.80 -21.58
CA PRO A 255 -11.24 11.89 -22.51
C PRO A 255 -12.00 13.03 -21.80
N LEU A 256 -11.49 14.25 -21.91
CA LEU A 256 -12.14 15.46 -21.38
C LEU A 256 -13.62 15.49 -21.82
N PRO A 257 -14.59 15.67 -20.89
CA PRO A 257 -15.96 15.94 -21.28
C PRO A 257 -15.98 17.24 -22.07
N GLN A 258 -16.51 17.22 -23.29
CA GLN A 258 -16.65 18.41 -24.09
C GLN A 258 -17.62 19.37 -23.39
N SER A 259 -17.06 20.42 -22.81
CA SER A 259 -17.78 21.55 -22.22
C SER A 259 -18.79 22.12 -23.22
N ARG A 260 -20.07 21.90 -22.95
CA ARG A 260 -21.19 22.69 -23.46
C ARG A 260 -21.99 23.20 -22.27
N GLY A 261 -21.75 24.45 -21.90
CA GLY A 261 -22.59 25.20 -20.97
C GLY A 261 -21.80 25.90 -19.86
N SER A 262 -21.65 27.21 -20.00
CA SER A 262 -21.13 28.10 -18.97
C SER A 262 -22.02 28.10 -17.73
N VAL A 263 -21.53 27.57 -16.60
CA VAL A 263 -22.18 27.71 -15.29
C VAL A 263 -21.34 28.64 -14.43
N HIS A 264 -21.96 29.75 -14.00
CA HIS A 264 -21.41 30.76 -13.12
C HIS A 264 -20.96 30.16 -11.77
N LEU A 265 -19.65 30.18 -11.50
CA LEU A 265 -19.09 29.87 -10.18
C LEU A 265 -19.21 31.09 -9.26
N ARG A 266 -20.06 30.97 -8.24
CA ARG A 266 -20.17 31.92 -7.14
C ARG A 266 -19.17 31.50 -6.06
N ALA A 267 -18.05 32.21 -5.96
CA ALA A 267 -17.04 31.99 -4.94
C ALA A 267 -17.64 32.23 -3.54
N ARG A 268 -17.62 31.22 -2.68
CA ARG A 268 -17.93 31.35 -1.25
C ARG A 268 -16.60 31.47 -0.52
N SER A 269 -16.33 32.65 0.04
CA SER A 269 -15.14 32.93 0.83
C SER A 269 -15.11 32.06 2.09
N TYR A 270 -13.98 31.39 2.30
CA TYR A 270 -13.66 30.69 3.53
C TYR A 270 -13.26 31.74 4.57
N SER A 271 -14.16 32.07 5.49
CA SER A 271 -13.86 32.86 6.68
C SER A 271 -13.46 31.91 7.81
N ASP A 272 -12.28 32.15 8.36
CA ASP A 272 -11.81 31.62 9.65
C ASP A 272 -12.93 31.62 10.71
N ASP A 273 -13.05 30.53 11.47
CA ASP A 273 -13.35 30.64 12.90
C ASP A 273 -13.01 29.34 13.64
N SER A 274 -11.98 29.42 14.47
CA SER A 274 -11.66 28.53 15.57
C SER A 274 -12.64 28.75 16.74
N PRO A 275 -13.13 27.71 17.44
CA PRO A 275 -14.05 27.92 18.55
C PRO A 275 -13.29 28.19 19.85
N SER A 276 -13.43 29.41 20.37
CA SER A 276 -13.19 29.73 21.78
C SER A 276 -14.39 30.52 22.34
N ALA A 277 -14.76 30.18 23.58
CA ALA A 277 -15.67 30.89 24.49
C ALA A 277 -17.19 30.66 24.30
N PHE A 278 -17.72 29.74 25.12
CA PHE A 278 -18.62 30.04 26.24
C PHE A 278 -19.32 31.41 26.21
N GLU A 279 -20.64 31.45 26.01
CA GLU A 279 -21.58 32.15 26.91
C GLU A 279 -23.05 31.84 26.57
N SER A 280 -23.85 31.96 27.61
CA SER A 280 -25.23 31.52 27.82
C SER A 280 -26.29 32.51 27.31
N SER A 281 -27.57 32.11 27.52
CA SER A 281 -28.81 32.91 27.48
C SER A 281 -29.39 33.08 26.07
N GLY A 282 -30.63 32.72 25.73
CA GLY A 282 -31.82 32.42 26.52
C GLY A 282 -33.00 33.14 25.86
N LEU A 283 -34.12 32.43 25.64
CA LEU A 283 -35.49 32.96 25.43
C LEU A 283 -35.70 33.80 24.15
N SER A 284 -36.84 33.83 23.46
CA SER A 284 -38.13 33.16 23.51
C SER A 284 -38.93 33.68 22.31
N GLU A 285 -40.03 32.98 22.00
CA GLU A 285 -41.17 33.42 21.18
C GLU A 285 -41.00 33.46 19.66
N SER A 286 -42.04 33.22 18.85
CA SER A 286 -43.37 32.57 18.95
C SER A 286 -44.06 32.96 17.62
N LEU A 287 -45.03 32.15 17.19
CA LEU A 287 -46.01 32.39 16.11
C LEU A 287 -45.45 32.18 14.69
N GLY A 288 -46.03 31.36 13.82
CA GLY A 288 -47.35 30.73 13.81
C GLY A 288 -47.88 30.73 12.37
N SER A 289 -48.74 29.75 12.05
CA SER A 289 -49.44 29.48 10.78
C SER A 289 -48.63 28.79 9.68
N SER A 290 -49.16 27.85 8.89
CA SER A 290 -50.34 26.96 8.93
C SER A 290 -50.23 26.09 7.68
N ASP A 291 -50.58 24.81 7.80
CA ASP A 291 -51.20 23.92 6.79
C ASP A 291 -50.51 23.74 5.42
N SER A 292 -50.28 22.54 4.89
CA SER A 292 -51.13 21.35 4.90
C SER A 292 -50.40 20.20 4.17
N SER A 293 -50.78 18.97 4.56
CA SER A 293 -50.86 17.73 3.77
C SER A 293 -49.59 17.13 3.13
N GLU A 294 -49.40 15.82 3.00
CA GLU A 294 -49.92 14.57 3.60
C GLU A 294 -49.14 13.44 2.88
N SER A 295 -49.15 12.22 3.44
CA SER A 295 -48.70 10.94 2.83
C SER A 295 -47.22 10.60 3.02
N ALA A 296 -46.80 9.91 4.08
CA ALA A 296 -47.09 8.53 4.52
C ALA A 296 -46.42 7.42 3.67
N ALA A 297 -45.66 6.58 4.39
CA ALA A 297 -45.34 5.16 4.15
C ALA A 297 -43.86 4.81 3.87
N SER A 298 -43.11 4.62 4.96
CA SER A 298 -42.13 3.53 5.15
C SER A 298 -42.91 2.18 5.21
N PRO A 299 -42.31 0.98 5.01
CA PRO A 299 -41.19 0.50 5.82
C PRO A 299 -40.15 -0.44 5.13
N GLU A 300 -39.09 -0.70 5.91
CA GLU A 300 -38.31 -1.94 6.00
C GLU A 300 -37.61 -2.51 4.75
N VAL A 301 -36.27 -2.51 4.77
CA VAL A 301 -35.48 -3.76 4.83
C VAL A 301 -34.17 -3.50 5.63
N ALA A 302 -34.12 -4.08 6.83
CA ALA A 302 -32.93 -4.34 7.64
C ALA A 302 -32.18 -5.57 7.05
N PHE A 303 -30.86 -5.52 6.82
CA PHE A 303 -29.78 -5.94 7.74
C PHE A 303 -29.34 -7.42 7.58
N CYS A 304 -28.01 -7.57 7.47
CA CYS A 304 -27.14 -8.68 7.87
C CYS A 304 -26.95 -9.96 7.01
N SER A 305 -25.71 -10.06 6.49
CA SER A 305 -24.66 -11.01 6.87
C SER A 305 -24.71 -12.50 6.47
N SER A 306 -23.59 -12.88 5.83
CA SER A 306 -22.71 -14.00 6.18
C SER A 306 -22.86 -15.35 5.45
N VAL A 307 -21.69 -15.85 5.03
CA VAL A 307 -21.22 -17.25 5.12
C VAL A 307 -21.60 -18.25 4.02
N SER A 308 -20.51 -18.78 3.44
CA SER A 308 -20.28 -20.14 2.92
C SER A 308 -20.99 -20.60 1.65
N SER A 309 -20.20 -20.73 0.58
CA SER A 309 -19.86 -22.03 -0.05
C SER A 309 -18.54 -21.90 -0.82
#